data_AF-A0A2S0UK96-F1
#
_entry.id   AF-A0A2S0UK96-F1
#
_cell.length_a   1.000
_cell.length_b   1.000
_cell.length_c   1.000
_cell.angle_alpha   90.00
_cell.angle_beta   90.00
_cell.angle_gamma   90.00
#
_symmetry.space_group_name_H-M   'P 1'
#
loop_
_entity.id
_entity.type
_entity.pdbx_description
1 polymer ?
#
loop_
_entity_poly.entity_id
_entity_poly.type
_entity_poly.pdbx_seq_one_letter_code
_entity_poly.pdbx_strand_id
1 'polypeptide(L)'
;MVVLMRTVFFGLALPCAGIASPASASVIECQMEQMGMNMGWVAPTIALNQDVGAATAKVSDGIILFLAGAPVDAKVATDNAKRTTYVWEIKTQDGSGQNGKLLYRMTLMKADLSARIKVIPQGYGNNFDAGGRCKPLKA
;
A
#
# COMPACT_ATOMS: atom_id res chain seq x y z
N MET A 1 15.90 63.43 40.01
CA MET A 1 15.22 63.04 38.76
C MET A 1 15.75 61.67 38.38
N VAL A 2 14.94 60.63 38.55
CA VAL A 2 15.32 59.21 38.43
C VAL A 2 15.25 58.80 36.96
N VAL A 3 16.32 58.24 36.41
CA VAL A 3 16.30 57.58 35.10
C VAL A 3 16.59 56.10 35.33
N LEU A 4 15.53 55.28 35.25
CA LEU A 4 15.59 53.82 35.29
C LEU A 4 16.31 53.30 34.05
N MET A 5 17.43 52.61 34.24
CA MET A 5 18.08 51.83 33.19
C MET A 5 17.35 50.49 33.07
N ARG A 6 16.57 50.33 32.00
CA ARG A 6 15.83 49.08 31.68
C ARG A 6 16.81 48.04 31.15
N THR A 7 17.12 47.04 31.97
CA THR A 7 17.88 45.85 31.58
C THR A 7 17.01 44.98 30.66
N VAL A 8 17.39 44.90 29.38
CA VAL A 8 16.75 44.00 28.41
C VAL A 8 17.43 42.63 28.52
N PHE A 9 16.74 41.66 29.12
CA PHE A 9 17.15 40.25 29.07
C PHE A 9 16.80 39.69 27.69
N PHE A 10 17.82 39.44 26.88
CA PHE A 10 17.72 38.76 25.59
C PHE A 10 17.56 37.25 25.87
N GLY A 11 16.31 36.78 25.95
CA GLY A 11 15.98 35.36 26.05
C GLY A 11 16.26 34.66 24.73
N LEU A 12 17.33 33.86 24.69
CA LEU A 12 17.67 33.00 23.55
C LEU A 12 16.64 31.86 23.47
N ALA A 13 15.60 32.06 22.65
CA ALA A 13 14.64 31.02 22.32
C ALA A 13 15.35 29.95 21.46
N LEU A 14 15.65 28.80 22.07
CA LEU A 14 16.16 27.61 21.39
C LEU A 14 15.06 27.06 20.47
N PRO A 15 15.19 27.09 19.14
CA PRO A 15 14.22 26.44 18.28
C PRO A 15 14.39 24.92 18.43
N CYS A 16 13.37 24.24 18.97
CA CYS A 16 13.23 22.79 18.88
C CYS A 16 13.16 22.41 17.39
N ALA A 17 14.32 22.13 16.79
CA ALA A 17 14.39 21.42 15.52
C ALA A 17 13.83 20.01 15.76
N GLY A 18 12.58 19.80 15.36
CA GLY A 18 11.96 18.47 15.38
C GLY A 18 12.79 17.53 14.53
N ILE A 19 13.36 16.52 15.17
CA ILE A 19 14.02 15.41 14.50
C ILE A 19 12.90 14.64 13.79
N ALA A 20 12.70 14.90 12.51
CA ALA A 20 11.85 14.07 11.68
C ALA A 20 12.54 12.69 11.60
N SER A 21 12.04 11.71 12.35
CA SER A 21 12.50 10.34 12.22
C SER A 21 12.34 9.89 10.77
N PRO A 22 13.33 9.20 10.18
CA PRO A 22 13.18 8.65 8.84
C PRO A 22 12.01 7.67 8.85
N ALA A 23 11.01 7.95 8.01
CA ALA A 23 9.96 6.98 7.73
C ALA A 23 10.61 5.78 7.04
N SER A 24 10.67 4.65 7.74
CA SER A 24 11.14 3.39 7.16
C SER A 24 10.05 2.88 6.21
N ALA A 25 10.15 3.21 4.93
CA ALA A 25 9.32 2.61 3.89
C ALA A 25 9.69 1.12 3.77
N SER A 26 8.72 0.24 3.98
CA SER A 26 8.88 -1.19 3.74
C SER A 26 8.33 -1.53 2.35
N VAL A 27 9.20 -2.10 1.52
CA VAL A 27 8.80 -2.59 0.20
C VAL A 27 8.76 -4.12 0.25
N ILE A 28 7.64 -4.70 -0.15
CA ILE A 28 7.44 -6.15 -0.22
C ILE A 28 7.04 -6.50 -1.65
N GLU A 29 7.75 -7.47 -2.23
CA GLU A 29 7.39 -8.06 -3.53
C GLU A 29 6.80 -9.44 -3.30
N CYS A 30 5.64 -9.69 -3.89
CA CYS A 30 4.92 -10.95 -3.84
C CYS A 30 4.92 -11.61 -5.22
N GLN A 31 5.35 -12.87 -5.28
CA GLN A 31 5.21 -13.73 -6.44
C GLN A 31 3.94 -14.57 -6.29
N MET A 32 3.01 -14.40 -7.23
CA MET A 32 1.70 -15.06 -7.20
C MET A 32 1.67 -16.23 -8.17
N GLU A 33 1.18 -17.37 -7.69
CA GLU A 33 0.98 -18.55 -8.50
C GLU A 33 -0.04 -18.28 -9.61
N GLN A 34 0.36 -18.59 -10.84
CA GLN A 34 -0.50 -18.45 -12.01
C GLN A 34 -1.28 -19.74 -12.22
N MET A 35 -2.53 -19.75 -11.76
CA MET A 35 -3.46 -20.85 -12.01
C MET A 35 -4.41 -20.44 -13.14
N GLY A 36 -4.80 -21.39 -14.01
CA GLY A 36 -5.75 -21.10 -15.09
C GLY A 36 -7.07 -20.47 -14.59
N MET A 37 -7.46 -20.75 -13.34
CA MET A 37 -8.64 -20.18 -12.69
C MET A 37 -8.54 -18.67 -12.40
N ASN A 38 -7.35 -18.06 -12.40
CA ASN A 38 -7.20 -16.62 -12.17
C ASN A 38 -7.46 -15.78 -13.45
N MET A 39 -7.51 -16.42 -14.62
CA MET A 39 -7.80 -15.84 -15.94
C MET A 39 -7.01 -14.56 -16.27
N GLY A 40 -5.81 -14.39 -15.71
CA GLY A 40 -4.98 -13.19 -15.92
C GLY A 40 -5.39 -11.97 -15.10
N TRP A 41 -6.37 -12.07 -14.19
CA TRP A 41 -6.79 -10.96 -13.31
C TRP A 41 -5.97 -10.84 -12.03
N VAL A 42 -5.00 -11.74 -11.83
CA VAL A 42 -3.99 -11.66 -10.77
C VAL A 42 -2.62 -11.59 -11.42
N ALA A 43 -1.92 -10.48 -11.22
CA ALA A 43 -0.58 -10.32 -11.76
C ALA A 43 0.41 -11.33 -11.12
N PRO A 44 1.41 -11.82 -11.87
CA PRO A 44 2.43 -12.74 -11.34
C PRO A 44 3.34 -12.11 -10.31
N THR A 45 3.49 -10.79 -10.33
CA THR A 45 4.31 -10.04 -9.38
C THR A 45 3.54 -8.82 -8.92
N ILE A 46 3.43 -8.65 -7.60
CA ILE A 46 2.77 -7.51 -6.95
C ILE A 46 3.75 -6.88 -5.98
N ALA A 47 4.02 -5.59 -6.13
CA ALA A 47 4.82 -4.83 -5.19
C ALA A 47 3.93 -3.96 -4.30
N LEU A 48 4.20 -4.01 -3.00
CA LEU A 48 3.58 -3.21 -1.96
C LEU A 48 4.63 -2.30 -1.35
N ASN A 49 4.34 -1.00 -1.24
CA ASN A 49 5.15 -0.04 -0.52
C ASN A 49 4.31 0.60 0.59
N GLN A 50 4.72 0.39 1.84
CA GLN A 50 4.02 0.90 3.02
C GLN A 50 5.04 1.39 4.04
N ASP A 51 4.85 2.62 4.53
CA ASP A 51 5.54 3.10 5.72
C ASP A 51 5.04 2.35 6.97
N VAL A 52 5.94 2.06 7.91
CA VAL A 52 5.60 1.32 9.12
C VAL A 52 4.44 2.01 9.87
N GLY A 53 3.34 1.27 10.06
CA GLY A 53 2.15 1.74 10.77
C GLY A 53 1.20 2.61 9.93
N ALA A 54 1.50 2.88 8.66
CA ALA A 54 0.60 3.64 7.80
C ALA A 54 -0.71 2.90 7.53
N ALA A 55 -1.83 3.64 7.47
CA ALA A 55 -3.15 3.10 7.14
C ALA A 55 -3.34 2.81 5.64
N THR A 56 -2.37 3.21 4.82
CA THR A 56 -2.38 3.08 3.35
C THR A 56 -1.05 2.55 2.86
N ALA A 57 -1.08 1.86 1.74
CA ALA A 57 0.08 1.40 1.00
C ALA A 57 -0.07 1.77 -0.49
N LYS A 58 1.04 1.91 -1.21
CA LYS A 58 1.04 1.95 -2.67
C LYS A 58 1.18 0.53 -3.22
N VAL A 59 0.36 0.19 -4.21
CA VAL A 59 0.40 -1.11 -4.89
C VAL A 59 0.72 -0.89 -6.36
N SER A 60 1.63 -1.70 -6.88
CA SER A 60 1.97 -1.70 -8.30
C SER A 60 2.15 -3.13 -8.81
N ASP A 61 1.62 -3.39 -9.99
CA ASP A 61 1.80 -4.61 -10.76
C ASP A 61 1.50 -4.34 -12.25
N GLY A 62 1.68 -5.35 -13.10
CA GLY A 62 1.45 -5.20 -14.54
C GLY A 62 0.00 -4.85 -14.93
N ILE A 63 -1.00 -5.30 -14.16
CA ILE A 63 -2.43 -5.01 -14.41
C ILE A 63 -2.74 -3.57 -14.01
N ILE A 64 -2.25 -3.14 -12.84
CA ILE A 64 -2.36 -1.76 -12.35
C ILE A 64 -1.72 -0.80 -13.34
N LEU A 65 -0.51 -1.08 -13.80
CA LEU A 65 0.19 -0.21 -14.74
C LEU A 65 -0.53 -0.16 -16.10
N PHE A 66 -1.08 -1.29 -16.56
CA PHE A 66 -1.86 -1.33 -17.80
C PHE A 66 -3.17 -0.53 -17.71
N LEU A 67 -3.91 -0.65 -16.60
CA LEU A 67 -5.25 -0.05 -16.45
C LEU A 67 -5.25 1.37 -15.89
N ALA A 68 -4.35 1.67 -14.95
CA ALA A 68 -4.30 2.94 -14.23
C ALA A 68 -3.08 3.81 -14.58
N GLY A 69 -2.06 3.25 -15.24
CA GLY A 69 -0.85 3.97 -15.66
C GLY A 69 0.13 4.32 -14.53
N ALA A 70 -0.24 4.09 -13.26
CA ALA A 70 0.57 4.40 -12.09
C ALA A 70 0.18 3.51 -10.90
N PRO A 71 1.04 3.39 -9.86
CA PRO A 71 0.69 2.72 -8.62
C PRO A 71 -0.57 3.29 -7.96
N VAL A 72 -1.41 2.42 -7.39
CA VAL A 72 -2.68 2.80 -6.75
C VAL A 72 -2.59 2.75 -5.24
N ASP A 73 -3.46 3.50 -4.57
CA ASP A 73 -3.61 3.42 -3.12
C ASP A 73 -4.38 2.17 -2.71
N ALA A 74 -3.80 1.39 -1.81
CA ALA A 74 -4.49 0.37 -1.03
C ALA A 74 -4.73 0.86 0.39
N LYS A 75 -5.93 0.58 0.89
CA LYS A 75 -6.24 0.67 2.31
C LYS A 75 -5.70 -0.55 3.04
N VAL A 76 -5.09 -0.35 4.19
CA VAL A 76 -4.78 -1.41 5.15
C VAL A 76 -6.05 -1.70 5.94
N ALA A 77 -6.76 -2.76 5.55
CA ALA A 77 -8.02 -3.17 6.17
C ALA A 77 -7.82 -3.93 7.49
N THR A 78 -6.64 -4.53 7.68
CA THR A 78 -6.24 -5.18 8.94
C THR A 78 -4.74 -5.13 9.03
N ASP A 79 -4.21 -4.76 10.20
CA ASP A 79 -2.82 -4.96 10.53
C ASP A 79 -2.70 -5.42 11.98
N ASN A 80 -2.07 -6.58 12.19
CA ASN A 80 -1.83 -7.13 13.52
C ASN A 80 -0.57 -8.01 13.53
N ALA A 81 -0.27 -8.66 14.65
CA ALA A 81 0.92 -9.51 14.77
C ALA A 81 0.95 -10.70 13.78
N LYS A 82 -0.20 -11.18 13.31
CA LYS A 82 -0.30 -12.37 12.46
C LYS A 82 -0.28 -12.04 10.97
N ARG A 83 -0.94 -10.95 10.56
CA ARG A 83 -1.17 -10.62 9.15
C ARG A 83 -1.38 -9.14 8.90
N THR A 84 -1.18 -8.76 7.65
CA THR A 84 -1.63 -7.48 7.09
C THR A 84 -2.52 -7.75 5.89
N THR A 85 -3.67 -7.07 5.80
CA THR A 85 -4.62 -7.20 4.70
C THR A 85 -4.78 -5.86 3.99
N TYR A 86 -4.52 -5.86 2.70
CA TYR A 86 -4.59 -4.72 1.80
C TYR A 86 -5.83 -4.83 0.92
N VAL A 87 -6.48 -3.71 0.67
CA VAL A 87 -7.66 -3.63 -0.19
C VAL A 87 -7.53 -2.43 -1.12
N TRP A 88 -7.67 -2.65 -2.42
CA TRP A 88 -7.67 -1.61 -3.43
C TRP A 88 -8.69 -1.90 -4.52
N GLU A 89 -9.05 -0.87 -5.27
CA GLU A 89 -9.94 -0.98 -6.42
C GLU A 89 -9.23 -0.53 -7.69
N ILE A 90 -9.50 -1.21 -8.80
CA ILE A 90 -9.05 -0.83 -10.13
C ILE A 90 -10.29 -0.68 -11.01
N LYS A 91 -10.34 0.40 -11.79
CA LYS A 91 -11.38 0.60 -12.82
C LYS A 91 -10.93 -0.11 -14.10
N THR A 92 -11.87 -0.76 -14.76
CA THR A 92 -11.65 -1.39 -16.07
C THR A 92 -12.57 -0.76 -17.10
N GLN A 93 -12.21 -0.91 -18.37
CA GLN A 93 -13.09 -0.62 -19.49
C GLN A 93 -12.93 -1.76 -20.51
N ASP A 94 -14.04 -2.30 -21.00
CA ASP A 94 -14.00 -3.34 -22.03
C ASP A 94 -13.89 -2.74 -23.45
N GLY A 95 -13.78 -3.61 -24.46
CA GLY A 95 -13.67 -3.18 -25.87
C GLY A 95 -14.91 -2.46 -26.43
N SER A 96 -16.04 -2.51 -25.72
CA SER A 96 -17.27 -1.78 -26.07
C SER A 96 -17.38 -0.42 -25.36
N GLY A 97 -16.43 -0.09 -24.48
CA GLY A 97 -16.44 1.11 -23.65
C GLY A 97 -17.21 0.96 -22.34
N GLN A 98 -17.65 -0.26 -21.99
CA GLN A 98 -18.35 -0.49 -20.73
C GLN A 98 -17.37 -0.45 -19.56
N ASN A 99 -17.68 0.38 -18.56
CA ASN A 99 -16.86 0.52 -17.36
C ASN A 99 -17.14 -0.61 -16.36
N GLY A 100 -16.07 -1.12 -15.75
CA GLY A 100 -16.13 -2.09 -14.67
C GLY A 100 -15.26 -1.67 -13.48
N LYS A 101 -15.37 -2.43 -12.39
CA LYS A 101 -14.55 -2.27 -11.20
C LYS A 101 -14.14 -3.63 -10.67
N LEU A 102 -12.87 -3.74 -10.29
CA LEU A 102 -12.29 -4.90 -9.65
C LEU A 102 -11.86 -4.53 -8.24
N LEU A 103 -12.41 -5.21 -7.25
CA LEU A 103 -11.98 -5.09 -5.85
C LEU A 103 -10.95 -6.18 -5.56
N TYR A 104 -9.75 -5.75 -5.23
CA TYR A 104 -8.64 -6.62 -4.82
C TYR A 104 -8.55 -6.66 -3.31
N ARG A 105 -8.37 -7.86 -2.76
CA ARG A 105 -8.06 -8.09 -1.35
C ARG A 105 -6.88 -9.04 -1.24
N MET A 106 -5.75 -8.55 -0.75
CA MET A 106 -4.56 -9.37 -0.51
C MET A 106 -4.28 -9.46 0.98
N THR A 107 -3.98 -10.66 1.47
CA THR A 107 -3.54 -10.90 2.84
C THR A 107 -2.15 -11.48 2.83
N LEU A 108 -1.25 -10.82 3.56
CA LEU A 108 0.12 -11.25 3.82
C LEU A 108 0.21 -11.82 5.25
N MET A 109 0.68 -13.05 5.37
CA MET A 109 0.99 -13.66 6.66
C MET A 109 2.41 -13.23 7.09
N LYS A 110 2.54 -12.67 8.30
CA LYS A 110 3.82 -12.13 8.77
C LYS A 110 4.83 -13.20 9.18
N ALA A 111 4.34 -14.39 9.58
CA ALA A 111 5.17 -15.47 10.09
C ALA A 111 6.07 -16.09 9.01
N ASP A 112 5.54 -16.27 7.80
CA ASP A 112 6.21 -17.00 6.73
C ASP A 112 6.19 -16.27 5.38
N LEU A 113 5.64 -15.06 5.33
CA LEU A 113 5.46 -14.25 4.13
C LEU A 113 4.66 -14.96 3.03
N SER A 114 3.77 -15.89 3.39
CA SER A 114 2.77 -16.40 2.46
C SER A 114 1.71 -15.32 2.19
N ALA A 115 1.20 -15.29 0.95
CA ALA A 115 0.17 -14.36 0.53
C ALA A 115 -1.00 -15.07 -0.13
N ARG A 116 -2.19 -14.52 0.08
CA ARG A 116 -3.40 -14.91 -0.64
C ARG A 116 -4.06 -13.66 -1.18
N ILE A 117 -4.42 -13.67 -2.46
CA ILE A 117 -5.19 -12.59 -3.09
C ILE A 117 -6.52 -13.13 -3.59
N LYS A 118 -7.54 -12.28 -3.48
CA LYS A 118 -8.85 -12.47 -4.13
C LYS A 118 -9.20 -11.21 -4.91
N VAL A 119 -9.77 -11.40 -6.09
CA VAL A 119 -10.27 -10.35 -6.98
C VAL A 119 -11.77 -10.57 -7.17
N ILE A 120 -12.54 -9.52 -6.93
CA ILE A 120 -13.99 -9.53 -6.99
C ILE A 120 -14.43 -8.50 -8.04
N PRO A 121 -14.84 -8.94 -9.24
CA PRO A 121 -15.47 -8.07 -10.21
C PRO A 121 -16.84 -7.61 -9.71
N GLN A 122 -17.02 -6.30 -9.56
CA GLN A 122 -18.29 -5.76 -9.08
C GLN A 122 -19.38 -5.96 -10.14
N GLY A 123 -20.51 -6.54 -9.73
CA GLY A 123 -21.64 -6.83 -10.61
C GLY A 123 -21.61 -8.20 -11.29
N TYR A 124 -20.59 -9.03 -11.00
CA TYR A 124 -20.48 -10.38 -11.56
C TYR A 124 -20.38 -11.45 -10.46
N GLY A 125 -20.75 -12.70 -10.78
CA GLY A 125 -20.75 -13.82 -9.84
C GLY A 125 -19.42 -14.58 -9.75
N ASN A 126 -18.49 -14.33 -10.67
CA ASN A 126 -17.17 -14.96 -10.67
C ASN A 126 -16.22 -14.24 -9.71
N ASN A 127 -15.21 -14.98 -9.22
CA ASN A 127 -14.10 -14.43 -8.44
C ASN A 127 -12.81 -15.08 -8.93
N PHE A 128 -11.70 -14.37 -8.76
CA PHE A 128 -10.38 -14.88 -9.06
C PHE A 128 -9.53 -14.89 -7.80
N ASP A 129 -8.63 -15.86 -7.68
CA ASP A 129 -7.77 -15.96 -6.52
C ASP A 129 -6.43 -16.60 -6.87
N ALA A 130 -5.40 -16.25 -6.10
CA ALA A 130 -4.09 -16.90 -6.18
C ALA A 130 -3.42 -16.97 -4.80
N GLY A 131 -2.61 -18.00 -4.59
CA GLY A 131 -1.63 -18.07 -3.51
C GLY A 131 -0.30 -17.51 -3.98
N GLY A 132 0.61 -17.25 -3.05
CA GLY A 132 1.93 -16.74 -3.38
C GLY A 132 2.86 -16.64 -2.20
N ARG A 133 4.08 -16.20 -2.47
CA ARG A 133 5.13 -15.96 -1.49
C ARG A 133 5.70 -14.57 -1.70
N CYS A 134 5.98 -13.89 -0.60
CA CYS A 134 6.54 -12.56 -0.64
C CYS A 134 7.94 -12.52 -0.03
N LYS A 135 8.69 -11.50 -0.41
CA LYS A 135 10.00 -11.16 0.15
C LYS A 135 10.08 -9.66 0.37
N PRO A 136 10.67 -9.21 1.49
CA PRO A 136 11.02 -7.81 1.63
C PRO A 136 12.09 -7.47 0.58
N LEU A 137 11.89 -6.37 -0.13
CA LEU A 137 12.94 -5.77 -0.92
C LEU A 137 13.78 -4.90 0.01
N LYS A 138 15.10 -5.09 -0.03
CA LYS A 138 16.02 -4.15 0.60
C LYS A 138 15.92 -2.84 -0.19
N ALA A 139 15.54 -1.77 0.49
CA ALA A 139 15.79 -0.40 0.02
C ALA A 139 17.28 -0.08 0.13
#